data_AF-W4KPS5-F1
#
_entry.id   AF-W4KPS5-F1
#
_cell.length_a   1.000
_cell.length_b   1.000
_cell.length_c   1.000
_cell.angle_alpha   90.00
_cell.angle_beta   90.00
_cell.angle_gamma   90.00
#
_symmetry.space_group_name_H-M   'P 1'
#
loop_
_entity.id
_entity.type
_entity.pdbx_description
1 polymer ?
#
loop_
_entity_poly.entity_id
_entity_poly.type
_entity_poly.pdbx_seq_one_letter_code
_entity_poly.pdbx_strand_id
1 'polypeptide(L)'
;MVTKQPSEAAIAEGLEAEEGTDIGINSAWDVENLEEFKEDDTTAAGHIWLQQQRQTLQYLRLIEHEMPKLVAFRKEFKPPTSETPLVARSIWYAGENHPATHKRTIVVPVSTLPLKDRHAVHNFRLLAGVRWTPFPPKDSGLRQRENSEDGYFKISCEDFKRPSMNLKWASDVLDKLIDEANRAGKSFKDIPYDRRHLDAKAMKAKKGKLLRDVAGGTGRYLSPPSIKDFPKSWLPKPSRLTPKTLLNPIPAPPQPVQ
;
A
#
# COMPACT_ATOMS: atom_id res chain seq x y z
N MET A 1 38.80 -64.23 -27.87
CA MET A 1 38.80 -63.09 -26.93
C MET A 1 40.22 -62.93 -26.42
N VAL A 2 40.84 -61.77 -26.63
CA VAL A 2 42.23 -61.53 -26.23
C VAL A 2 42.25 -61.32 -24.72
N THR A 3 42.86 -62.24 -23.98
CA THR A 3 43.10 -62.08 -22.55
C THR A 3 44.20 -61.04 -22.36
N LYS A 4 43.82 -59.83 -21.96
CA LYS A 4 44.79 -58.81 -21.55
C LYS A 4 45.40 -59.27 -20.23
N GLN A 5 46.70 -59.52 -20.23
CA GLN A 5 47.42 -59.72 -18.98
C GLN A 5 47.51 -58.39 -18.21
N PRO A 6 47.48 -58.42 -16.86
CA PRO A 6 47.66 -57.24 -16.03
C PRO A 6 49.04 -56.59 -16.30
N SER A 7 49.13 -55.27 -16.16
CA SER A 7 50.40 -54.55 -16.33
C SER A 7 51.36 -54.87 -15.19
N GLU A 8 52.68 -54.94 -15.46
CA GLU A 8 53.70 -55.30 -14.46
C GLU A 8 53.64 -54.45 -13.17
N ALA A 9 53.21 -53.20 -13.26
CA ALA A 9 52.99 -52.34 -12.11
C ALA A 9 51.84 -52.81 -11.20
N ALA A 10 50.76 -53.34 -11.78
CA ALA A 10 49.63 -53.92 -11.02
C ALA A 10 49.99 -55.25 -10.35
N ILE A 11 50.92 -56.02 -10.96
CA ILE A 11 51.47 -57.25 -10.36
C ILE A 11 52.38 -56.91 -9.17
N ALA A 12 53.22 -55.88 -9.32
CA ALA A 12 54.14 -55.44 -8.28
C ALA A 12 53.44 -54.88 -7.02
N GLU A 13 52.26 -54.27 -7.19
CA GLU A 13 51.42 -53.77 -6.09
C GLU A 13 50.38 -54.80 -5.59
N GLY A 14 50.32 -56.00 -6.18
CA GLY A 14 49.45 -57.09 -5.73
C GLY A 14 47.95 -56.89 -5.99
N LEU A 15 47.59 -56.03 -6.95
CA LEU A 15 46.21 -55.60 -7.24
C LEU A 15 45.53 -56.43 -8.33
N GLU A 16 45.98 -57.66 -8.58
CA GLU A 16 45.46 -58.51 -9.67
C GLU A 16 44.07 -59.10 -9.40
N ALA A 17 43.61 -59.12 -8.14
CA ALA A 17 42.40 -59.82 -7.71
C ALA A 17 41.23 -58.91 -7.33
N GLU A 18 41.39 -57.58 -7.35
CA GLU A 18 40.31 -56.65 -7.00
C GLU A 18 39.44 -56.31 -8.22
N GLU A 19 38.98 -57.33 -8.94
CA GLU A 19 37.82 -57.17 -9.83
C GLU A 19 36.57 -57.07 -8.97
N GLY A 20 36.12 -55.83 -8.75
CA GLY A 20 34.84 -55.54 -8.11
C GLY A 20 34.84 -55.88 -6.62
N THR A 21 35.42 -55.01 -5.79
CA THR A 21 34.94 -54.89 -4.42
C THR A 21 33.46 -54.52 -4.48
N ASP A 22 32.60 -55.54 -4.36
CA ASP A 22 31.25 -55.37 -3.89
C ASP A 22 31.37 -54.57 -2.59
N ILE A 23 31.01 -53.29 -2.65
CA ILE A 23 30.94 -52.44 -1.48
C ILE A 23 29.92 -53.15 -0.61
N GLY A 24 30.41 -53.92 0.37
CA GLY A 24 29.58 -54.78 1.20
C GLY A 24 28.44 -53.92 1.71
N ILE A 25 27.23 -54.22 1.22
CA ILE A 25 26.05 -53.46 1.60
C ILE A 25 26.00 -53.60 3.11
N ASN A 26 26.21 -52.49 3.81
CA ASN A 26 26.27 -52.47 5.26
C ASN A 26 24.91 -52.94 5.76
N SER A 27 24.82 -54.22 6.14
CA SER A 27 23.56 -54.90 6.45
C SER A 27 22.85 -54.33 7.67
N ALA A 28 23.54 -53.49 8.43
CA ALA A 28 22.96 -52.69 9.52
C ALA A 28 21.81 -51.77 9.05
N TRP A 29 21.72 -51.45 7.76
CA TRP A 29 20.64 -50.62 7.18
C TRP A 29 19.73 -51.40 6.21
N ASP A 30 19.80 -52.74 6.22
CA ASP A 30 18.91 -53.57 5.41
C ASP A 30 17.46 -53.46 5.90
N VAL A 31 16.50 -53.53 4.96
CA VAL A 31 15.06 -53.35 5.23
C VAL A 31 14.54 -54.35 6.26
N GLU A 32 15.13 -55.54 6.31
CA GLU A 32 14.79 -56.62 7.25
C GLU A 32 15.28 -56.33 8.69
N ASN A 33 16.24 -55.41 8.86
CA ASN A 33 16.80 -55.03 10.15
C ASN A 33 16.23 -53.69 10.68
N LEU A 34 15.20 -53.12 10.05
CA LEU A 34 14.47 -51.99 10.64
C LEU A 34 13.63 -52.45 11.83
N GLU A 35 13.61 -51.64 12.89
CA GLU A 35 12.67 -51.83 13.98
C GLU A 35 11.23 -51.73 13.48
N GLU A 36 10.39 -52.67 13.92
CA GLU A 36 8.96 -52.61 13.67
C GLU A 36 8.36 -51.35 14.30
N PHE A 37 7.47 -50.68 13.56
CA PHE A 37 6.83 -49.44 14.00
C PHE A 37 5.87 -49.71 15.17
N LYS A 38 6.11 -49.08 16.32
CA LYS A 38 5.37 -49.30 17.58
C LYS A 38 4.18 -48.37 17.79
N GLU A 39 3.76 -47.64 16.76
CA GLU A 39 2.68 -46.64 16.84
C GLU A 39 2.95 -45.50 17.85
N ASP A 40 4.22 -45.23 18.13
CA ASP A 40 4.70 -44.25 19.11
C ASP A 40 4.95 -42.86 18.52
N ASP A 41 4.97 -42.73 17.19
CA ASP A 41 5.12 -41.45 16.50
C ASP A 41 4.12 -41.27 15.34
N THR A 42 3.94 -40.02 14.90
CA THR A 42 3.11 -39.69 13.75
C THR A 42 3.95 -39.51 12.49
N THR A 43 3.30 -39.53 11.32
CA THR A 43 3.96 -39.19 10.07
C THR A 43 4.48 -37.75 10.08
N ALA A 44 5.43 -37.41 9.19
CA ALA A 44 5.93 -36.04 9.06
C ALA A 44 4.80 -35.00 8.85
N ALA A 45 3.74 -35.39 8.13
CA ALA A 45 2.55 -34.54 7.95
C ALA A 45 1.80 -34.32 9.29
N GLY A 46 1.72 -35.34 10.14
CA GLY A 46 1.16 -35.24 11.50
C GLY A 46 1.95 -34.26 12.36
N HIS A 47 3.28 -34.33 12.34
CA HIS A 47 4.14 -33.37 13.06
C HIS A 47 3.99 -31.93 12.58
N ILE A 48 3.90 -31.71 11.25
CA ILE A 48 3.66 -30.36 10.69
C ILE A 48 2.32 -29.81 11.19
N TRP A 49 1.28 -30.65 11.21
CA TRP A 49 -0.03 -30.25 11.70
C TRP A 49 -0.02 -29.93 13.21
N LEU A 50 0.61 -30.78 14.03
CA LEU A 50 0.79 -30.53 15.46
C LEU A 50 1.58 -29.22 15.71
N GLN A 51 2.60 -28.95 14.90
CA GLN A 51 3.37 -27.71 14.99
C GLN A 51 2.51 -26.48 14.65
N GLN A 52 1.66 -26.56 13.63
CA GLN A 52 0.71 -25.51 13.29
C GLN A 52 -0.28 -25.25 14.43
N GLN A 53 -0.78 -26.31 15.09
CA GLN A 53 -1.64 -26.18 16.26
C GLN A 53 -0.92 -25.49 17.42
N ARG A 54 0.33 -25.89 17.71
CA ARG A 54 1.16 -25.27 18.75
C ARG A 54 1.37 -23.78 18.48
N GLN A 55 1.64 -23.40 17.23
CA GLN A 55 1.75 -21.98 16.84
C GLN A 55 0.43 -21.23 17.06
N THR A 56 -0.70 -21.84 16.70
CA THR A 56 -2.02 -21.24 16.91
C THR A 56 -2.30 -21.02 18.39
N LEU A 57 -2.04 -22.01 19.23
CA LEU A 57 -2.18 -21.91 20.69
C LEU A 57 -1.27 -20.83 21.28
N GLN A 58 -0.04 -20.69 20.76
CA GLN A 58 0.86 -19.62 21.15
C GLN A 58 0.26 -18.24 20.85
N TYR A 59 -0.30 -18.03 19.65
CA TYR A 59 -0.94 -16.75 19.31
C TYR A 59 -2.19 -16.48 20.14
N LEU A 60 -3.01 -17.49 20.44
CA LEU A 60 -4.18 -17.34 21.33
C LEU A 60 -3.75 -16.91 22.73
N ARG A 61 -2.68 -17.51 23.27
CA ARG A 61 -2.10 -17.11 24.55
C ARG A 61 -1.59 -15.67 24.54
N LEU A 62 -0.97 -15.22 23.45
CA LEU A 62 -0.54 -13.83 23.28
C LEU A 62 -1.73 -12.86 23.23
N ILE A 63 -2.81 -13.24 22.54
CA ILE A 63 -4.03 -12.43 22.47
C ILE A 63 -4.66 -12.30 23.86
N GLU A 64 -4.72 -13.39 24.62
CA GLU A 64 -5.36 -13.38 25.94
C GLU A 64 -4.52 -12.65 27.00
N HIS A 65 -3.21 -12.87 27.04
CA HIS A 65 -2.37 -12.38 28.13
C HIS A 65 -1.53 -11.14 27.78
N GLU A 66 -1.08 -10.97 26.54
CA GLU A 66 -0.20 -9.86 26.16
C GLU A 66 -0.96 -8.68 25.54
N MET A 67 -1.98 -8.92 24.70
CA MET A 67 -2.73 -7.81 24.07
C MET A 67 -3.43 -6.88 25.07
N PRO A 68 -4.04 -7.35 26.18
CA PRO A 68 -4.63 -6.43 27.16
C PRO A 68 -3.59 -5.51 27.81
N LYS A 69 -2.34 -5.95 27.95
CA LYS A 69 -1.25 -5.12 28.48
C LYS A 69 -0.90 -3.97 27.53
N LEU A 70 -1.07 -4.15 26.22
CA LEU A 70 -0.83 -3.09 25.23
C LEU A 70 -1.81 -1.91 25.35
N VAL A 71 -2.97 -2.12 25.99
CA VAL A 71 -3.94 -1.04 26.24
C VAL A 71 -3.33 0.08 27.10
N ALA A 72 -2.37 -0.25 27.97
CA ALA A 72 -1.65 0.74 28.77
C ALA A 72 -0.86 1.76 27.93
N PHE A 73 -0.49 1.42 26.70
CA PHE A 73 0.25 2.30 25.78
C PHE A 73 -0.64 3.01 24.76
N ARG A 74 -1.97 2.91 24.90
CA ARG A 74 -2.93 3.57 24.01
C ARG A 74 -2.79 5.09 24.12
N LYS A 75 -2.67 5.75 22.97
CA LYS A 75 -2.74 7.22 22.84
C LYS A 75 -3.99 7.61 22.09
N GLU A 76 -4.72 8.61 22.58
CA GLU A 76 -5.89 9.15 21.88
C GLU A 76 -5.48 9.83 20.58
N PHE A 77 -6.28 9.65 19.53
CA PHE A 77 -6.05 10.30 18.25
C PHE A 77 -6.44 11.78 18.34
N LYS A 78 -5.43 12.66 18.21
CA LYS A 78 -5.64 14.11 18.06
C LYS A 78 -5.60 14.45 16.57
N PRO A 79 -6.71 14.95 15.98
CA PRO A 79 -6.71 15.32 14.57
C PRO A 79 -5.73 16.47 14.31
N PRO A 80 -5.10 16.54 13.13
CA PRO A 80 -4.17 17.62 12.81
C PRO A 80 -4.90 18.96 12.71
N THR A 81 -4.33 19.99 13.33
CA THR A 81 -4.79 21.38 13.29
C THR A 81 -4.40 22.04 11.96
N SER A 82 -5.04 23.17 11.63
CA SER A 82 -4.74 23.99 10.45
C SER A 82 -3.28 24.48 10.39
N GLU A 83 -2.57 24.55 11.52
CA GLU A 83 -1.15 24.92 11.61
C GLU A 83 -0.22 23.89 10.97
N THR A 84 -0.66 22.63 10.89
CA THR A 84 0.13 21.52 10.32
C THR A 84 -0.58 20.92 9.11
N PRO A 85 -0.71 21.66 7.98
CA PRO A 85 -1.43 21.17 6.80
C PRO A 85 -0.61 20.18 5.97
N LEU A 86 0.68 20.02 6.30
CA LEU A 86 1.66 19.21 5.58
C LEU A 86 1.46 17.72 5.85
N VAL A 87 1.36 16.92 4.78
CA VAL A 87 1.39 15.44 4.90
C VAL A 87 2.70 14.91 4.35
N ALA A 88 3.53 14.35 5.25
CA ALA A 88 4.73 13.61 4.90
C ALA A 88 4.43 12.10 4.86
N ARG A 89 4.77 11.44 3.74
CA ARG A 89 4.69 9.99 3.59
C ARG A 89 6.09 9.37 3.58
N SER A 90 6.27 8.35 4.41
CA SER A 90 7.40 7.43 4.40
C SER A 90 6.95 6.02 4.03
N ILE A 91 7.85 5.24 3.44
CA ILE A 91 7.65 3.82 3.10
C ILE A 91 8.62 3.02 3.97
N TRP A 92 8.14 1.88 4.49
CA TRP A 92 8.92 0.95 5.32
C TRP A 92 8.53 -0.49 4.98
N TYR A 93 9.52 -1.37 4.87
CA TYR A 93 9.36 -2.78 4.47
C TYR A 93 9.60 -3.77 5.63
N ALA A 94 9.45 -3.32 6.87
CA ALA A 94 9.35 -4.17 8.07
C ALA A 94 10.40 -5.29 8.18
N GLY A 95 11.68 -4.94 8.03
CA GLY A 95 12.81 -5.87 8.19
C GLY A 95 13.63 -6.07 6.91
N GLU A 96 13.03 -5.80 5.75
CA GLU A 96 13.74 -5.86 4.47
C GLU A 96 14.46 -4.55 4.15
N ASN A 97 15.72 -4.65 3.72
CA ASN A 97 16.45 -3.49 3.22
C ASN A 97 16.08 -3.21 1.76
N HIS A 98 15.04 -2.42 1.55
CA HIS A 98 14.56 -2.05 0.20
C HIS A 98 14.97 -0.61 -0.17
N PRO A 99 15.49 -0.35 -1.39
CA PRO A 99 15.95 0.99 -1.80
C PRO A 99 14.85 2.06 -1.77
N ALA A 100 13.59 1.69 -2.01
CA ALA A 100 12.46 2.63 -1.93
C ALA A 100 12.19 3.15 -0.52
N THR A 101 12.79 2.56 0.52
CA THR A 101 12.71 3.04 1.91
C THR A 101 13.27 4.46 2.06
N HIS A 102 14.20 4.86 1.19
CA HIS A 102 14.79 6.20 1.22
C HIS A 102 13.79 7.29 0.79
N LYS A 103 12.81 6.94 -0.04
CA LYS A 103 11.87 7.89 -0.64
C LYS A 103 11.06 8.62 0.43
N ARG A 104 11.00 9.94 0.31
CA ARG A 104 10.08 10.78 1.10
C ARG A 104 9.21 11.60 0.17
N THR A 105 7.93 11.69 0.51
CA THR A 105 6.95 12.44 -0.29
C THR A 105 6.22 13.42 0.60
N ILE A 106 6.12 14.66 0.14
CA ILE A 106 5.36 15.74 0.75
C ILE A 106 4.13 16.02 -0.11
N VAL A 107 2.98 16.18 0.54
CA VAL A 107 1.74 16.63 -0.09
C VAL A 107 1.14 17.77 0.74
N VAL A 108 0.77 18.86 0.08
CA VAL A 108 0.19 20.06 0.70
C VAL A 108 -0.98 20.60 -0.12
N PRO A 109 -2.11 20.99 0.49
CA PRO A 109 -3.11 21.80 -0.18
C PRO A 109 -2.64 23.25 -0.34
N VAL A 110 -2.66 23.77 -1.57
CA VAL A 110 -2.06 25.08 -1.91
C VAL A 110 -2.74 26.24 -1.17
N SER A 111 -4.03 26.13 -0.91
CA SER A 111 -4.85 27.07 -0.13
C SER A 111 -4.34 27.32 1.30
N THR A 112 -3.60 26.37 1.88
CA THR A 112 -3.08 26.46 3.25
C THR A 112 -1.68 27.05 3.32
N LEU A 113 -1.03 27.25 2.16
CA LEU A 113 0.30 27.84 2.09
C LEU A 113 0.23 29.36 2.38
N PRO A 114 1.28 29.95 2.96
CA PRO A 114 1.35 31.39 3.23
C PRO A 114 1.64 32.18 1.94
N LEU A 115 0.68 32.17 1.01
CA LEU A 115 0.73 32.91 -0.25
C LEU A 115 -0.06 34.22 -0.09
N LYS A 116 0.54 35.35 -0.49
CA LYS A 116 -0.02 36.68 -0.22
C LYS A 116 -1.26 37.00 -1.04
N ASP A 117 -1.19 36.75 -2.35
CA ASP A 117 -2.20 37.14 -3.33
C ASP A 117 -2.62 35.98 -4.23
N ARG A 118 -3.77 36.13 -4.90
CA ARG A 118 -4.19 35.22 -6.00
C ARG A 118 -3.15 35.13 -7.12
N HIS A 119 -2.38 36.20 -7.34
CA HIS A 119 -1.26 36.19 -8.28
C HIS A 119 -0.11 35.29 -7.80
N ALA A 120 0.18 35.26 -6.49
CA ALA A 120 1.18 34.36 -5.92
C ALA A 120 0.73 32.89 -6.04
N VAL A 121 -0.57 32.60 -5.83
CA VAL A 121 -1.14 31.26 -6.08
C VAL A 121 -0.97 30.84 -7.54
N HIS A 122 -1.24 31.75 -8.49
CA HIS A 122 -1.02 31.49 -9.91
C HIS A 122 0.45 31.23 -10.23
N ASN A 123 1.35 32.07 -9.72
CA ASN A 123 2.80 31.91 -9.88
C ASN A 123 3.28 30.57 -9.30
N PHE A 124 2.84 30.21 -8.10
CA PHE A 124 3.15 28.93 -7.46
C PHE A 124 2.71 27.76 -8.33
N ARG A 125 1.50 27.84 -8.91
CA ARG A 125 0.97 26.81 -9.81
C ARG A 125 1.83 26.63 -11.06
N LEU A 126 2.32 27.73 -11.64
CA LEU A 126 3.21 27.70 -12.79
C LEU A 126 4.58 27.11 -12.43
N LEU A 127 5.17 27.53 -11.31
CA LEU A 127 6.46 27.01 -10.84
C LEU A 127 6.41 25.53 -10.46
N ALA A 128 5.30 25.09 -9.86
CA ALA A 128 5.07 23.68 -9.54
C ALA A 128 4.92 22.81 -10.79
N GLY A 129 4.40 23.36 -11.89
CA GLY A 129 4.20 22.69 -13.17
C GLY A 129 3.43 21.36 -13.01
N VAL A 130 4.07 20.26 -13.43
CA VAL A 130 3.46 18.91 -13.41
C VAL A 130 3.17 18.37 -12.00
N ARG A 131 3.77 18.95 -10.96
CA ARG A 131 3.62 18.51 -9.57
C ARG A 131 2.32 18.99 -8.93
N TRP A 132 1.68 19.98 -9.54
CA TRP A 132 0.38 20.47 -9.10
C TRP A 132 -0.77 19.61 -9.68
N THR A 133 -1.76 19.33 -8.85
CA THR A 133 -2.98 18.61 -9.25
C THR A 133 -4.24 19.23 -8.64
N PRO A 134 -5.37 19.30 -9.37
CA PRO A 134 -6.62 19.85 -8.84
C PRO A 134 -7.24 18.99 -7.74
N PHE A 135 -7.09 17.68 -7.84
CA PHE A 135 -7.68 16.71 -6.91
C PHE A 135 -6.61 16.16 -5.97
N PRO A 136 -6.99 15.73 -4.74
CA PRO A 136 -6.03 15.14 -3.81
C PRO A 136 -5.38 13.90 -4.42
N PRO A 137 -4.04 13.75 -4.34
CA PRO A 137 -3.38 12.53 -4.74
C PRO A 137 -3.91 11.34 -3.94
N LYS A 138 -4.26 10.24 -4.61
CA LYS A 138 -4.85 9.05 -3.95
C LYS A 138 -4.02 8.55 -2.77
N ASP A 139 -2.70 8.58 -2.91
CA ASP A 139 -1.78 8.04 -1.91
C ASP A 139 -1.65 8.94 -0.67
N SER A 140 -2.17 10.18 -0.70
CA SER A 140 -1.89 11.23 0.30
C SER A 140 -2.63 11.11 1.63
N GLY A 141 -3.65 10.27 1.74
CA GLY A 141 -4.50 10.26 2.94
C GLY A 141 -5.31 11.55 3.13
N LEU A 142 -5.12 12.56 2.27
CA LEU A 142 -5.96 13.76 2.22
C LEU A 142 -7.26 13.42 1.49
N ARG A 143 -8.38 13.69 2.15
CA ARG A 143 -9.68 13.74 1.50
C ARG A 143 -9.90 15.14 0.94
N GLN A 144 -10.75 15.25 -0.08
CA GLN A 144 -11.14 16.55 -0.62
C GLN A 144 -11.94 17.30 0.46
N ARG A 145 -11.25 18.17 1.21
CA ARG A 145 -11.82 19.04 2.25
C ARG A 145 -12.20 20.41 1.65
N GLU A 146 -12.85 21.25 2.46
CA GLU A 146 -13.29 22.62 2.10
C GLU A 146 -12.11 23.49 1.61
N ASN A 147 -10.91 23.34 2.20
CA ASN A 147 -9.72 24.10 1.80
C ASN A 147 -9.02 23.51 0.56
N SER A 148 -9.76 23.12 -0.49
CA SER A 148 -9.20 22.44 -1.67
C SER A 148 -9.31 23.25 -2.96
N GLU A 149 -9.70 24.52 -2.88
CA GLU A 149 -10.01 25.36 -4.04
C GLU A 149 -8.82 25.48 -5.00
N ASP A 150 -7.62 25.71 -4.45
CA ASP A 150 -6.40 25.93 -5.24
C ASP A 150 -5.63 24.63 -5.57
N GLY A 151 -6.19 23.46 -5.23
CA GLY A 151 -5.61 22.15 -5.50
C GLY A 151 -4.47 21.75 -4.54
N TYR A 152 -3.64 20.80 -5.00
CA TYR A 152 -2.63 20.13 -4.20
C TYR A 152 -1.28 20.12 -4.91
N PHE A 153 -0.22 20.29 -4.12
CA PHE A 153 1.17 20.14 -4.53
C PHE A 153 1.72 18.82 -3.98
N LYS A 154 2.39 18.03 -4.83
CA LYS A 154 3.06 16.79 -4.44
C LYS A 154 4.51 16.78 -4.94
N ILE A 155 5.46 16.65 -4.02
CA ILE A 155 6.88 16.48 -4.34
C ILE A 155 7.44 15.25 -3.63
N SER A 156 8.31 14.50 -4.30
CA SER A 156 9.02 13.36 -3.72
C SER A 156 10.49 13.42 -4.06
N CYS A 157 11.32 12.94 -3.15
CA CYS A 157 12.77 12.84 -3.31
C CYS A 157 13.24 11.45 -2.86
N GLU A 158 14.14 10.86 -3.64
CA GLU A 158 14.78 9.55 -3.37
C GLU A 158 16.29 9.58 -3.66
N ASP A 159 16.87 10.76 -3.87
CA ASP A 159 18.25 10.93 -4.34
C ASP A 159 19.27 10.69 -3.22
N PHE A 160 18.95 11.05 -1.97
CA PHE A 160 19.85 10.88 -0.84
C PHE A 160 19.66 9.54 -0.16
N LYS A 161 20.78 8.98 0.34
CA LYS A 161 20.78 7.71 1.09
C LYS A 161 20.00 7.79 2.39
N ARG A 162 20.06 8.92 3.10
CA ARG A 162 19.32 9.09 4.37
C ARG A 162 17.92 9.64 4.07
N PRO A 163 16.85 8.98 4.54
CA PRO A 163 15.50 9.47 4.32
C PRO A 163 15.23 10.84 4.94
N SER A 164 15.87 11.17 6.06
CA SER A 164 15.76 12.49 6.69
C SER A 164 16.26 13.60 5.77
N MET A 165 17.33 13.36 5.00
CA MET A 165 17.85 14.31 4.01
C MET A 165 16.87 14.52 2.87
N ASN A 166 16.23 13.45 2.38
CA ASN A 166 15.19 13.55 1.34
C ASN A 166 13.98 14.38 1.81
N LEU A 167 13.57 14.20 3.07
CA LEU A 167 12.48 15.01 3.65
C LEU A 167 12.89 16.48 3.78
N LYS A 168 14.10 16.74 4.29
CA LYS A 168 14.62 18.10 4.44
C LYS A 168 14.73 18.82 3.10
N TRP A 169 15.28 18.16 2.09
CA TRP A 169 15.34 18.70 0.74
C TRP A 169 13.95 19.05 0.20
N ALA A 170 12.96 18.17 0.39
CA ALA A 170 11.60 18.41 -0.07
C ALA A 170 10.95 19.60 0.65
N SER A 171 11.26 19.81 1.95
CA SER A 171 10.86 21.00 2.70
C SER A 171 11.52 22.26 2.14
N ASP A 172 12.84 22.25 1.98
CA ASP A 172 13.60 23.42 1.52
C ASP A 172 13.18 23.85 0.10
N VAL A 173 12.81 22.89 -0.75
CA VAL A 173 12.27 23.18 -2.09
C VAL A 173 10.88 23.80 -2.00
N LEU A 174 10.03 23.34 -1.08
CA LEU A 174 8.72 23.93 -0.87
C LEU A 174 8.85 25.38 -0.39
N ASP A 175 9.76 25.65 0.56
CA ASP A 175 10.02 27.00 1.07
C ASP A 175 10.51 27.92 -0.06
N LYS A 176 11.48 27.47 -0.86
CA LYS A 176 11.96 28.21 -2.05
C LYS A 176 10.85 28.50 -3.05
N LEU A 177 9.91 27.57 -3.26
CA LEU A 177 8.78 27.76 -4.16
C LEU A 177 7.81 28.82 -3.62
N ILE A 178 7.58 28.86 -2.31
CA ILE A 178 6.74 29.87 -1.66
C ILE A 178 7.39 31.24 -1.78
N ASP A 179 8.71 31.32 -1.54
CA ASP A 179 9.48 32.56 -1.63
C ASP A 179 9.46 33.14 -3.05
N GLU A 180 9.74 32.31 -4.06
CA GLU A 180 9.70 32.73 -5.47
C GLU A 180 8.28 33.07 -5.95
N ALA A 181 7.25 32.38 -5.44
CA ALA A 181 5.86 32.72 -5.75
C ALA A 181 5.43 34.08 -5.18
N ASN A 182 5.93 34.42 -3.98
CA ASN A 182 5.64 35.67 -3.27
C ASN A 182 6.57 36.84 -3.67
N ARG A 183 7.58 36.60 -4.52
CA ARG A 183 8.60 37.59 -4.89
C ARG A 183 7.99 38.74 -5.71
N ALA A 184 8.11 39.97 -5.20
CA ALA A 184 7.67 41.16 -5.91
C ALA A 184 8.56 41.41 -7.15
N GLY A 185 7.93 41.59 -8.33
CA GLY A 185 8.60 41.98 -9.58
C GLY A 185 8.58 40.93 -10.71
N LYS A 186 8.39 39.64 -10.40
CA LYS A 186 8.24 38.58 -11.42
C LYS A 186 6.81 38.07 -11.42
N SER A 187 5.95 38.73 -12.18
CA SER A 187 4.53 38.41 -12.26
C SER A 187 4.23 37.64 -13.55
N PHE A 188 3.91 36.35 -13.45
CA PHE A 188 3.61 35.50 -14.62
C PHE A 188 2.14 35.59 -15.06
N LYS A 189 1.57 36.80 -15.09
CA LYS A 189 0.14 37.01 -15.41
C LYS A 189 -0.18 36.63 -16.85
N ASP A 190 0.76 36.82 -17.76
CA ASP A 190 0.55 36.61 -19.20
C ASP A 190 0.65 35.13 -19.61
N ILE A 191 1.16 34.27 -18.72
CA ILE A 191 1.40 32.85 -19.02
C ILE A 191 0.21 32.03 -18.51
N PRO A 192 -0.56 31.37 -19.39
CA PRO A 192 -1.61 30.46 -18.95
C PRO A 192 -1.02 29.19 -18.33
N TYR A 193 -1.73 28.62 -17.35
CA TYR A 193 -1.32 27.35 -16.74
C TYR A 193 -1.44 26.15 -17.70
N ASP A 194 -0.36 25.40 -17.86
CA ASP A 194 -0.34 24.17 -18.66
C ASP A 194 -1.04 23.00 -17.93
N ARG A 195 -2.04 22.41 -18.58
CA ARG A 195 -2.85 21.30 -18.05
C ARG A 195 -2.62 19.98 -18.78
N ARG A 196 -1.72 19.93 -19.77
CA ARG A 196 -1.55 18.76 -20.65
C ARG A 196 -1.20 17.48 -19.90
N HIS A 197 -0.44 17.57 -18.80
CA HIS A 197 -0.13 16.39 -17.96
C HIS A 197 -1.34 15.83 -17.24
N LEU A 198 -2.30 16.68 -16.87
CA LEU A 198 -3.56 16.25 -16.24
C LEU A 198 -4.42 15.50 -17.24
N ASP A 199 -4.51 16.02 -18.47
CA ASP A 199 -5.24 15.38 -19.57
C ASP A 199 -4.61 14.02 -19.90
N ALA A 200 -3.29 13.96 -20.06
CA ALA A 200 -2.57 12.70 -20.30
C ALA A 200 -2.81 11.68 -19.17
N LYS A 201 -2.83 12.13 -17.91
CA LYS A 201 -3.11 11.27 -16.75
C LYS A 201 -4.56 10.77 -16.74
N ALA A 202 -5.52 11.62 -17.08
CA ALA A 202 -6.93 11.26 -17.17
C ALA A 202 -7.19 10.24 -18.29
N MET A 203 -6.56 10.44 -19.46
CA MET A 203 -6.63 9.52 -20.60
C MET A 203 -6.04 8.15 -20.25
N LYS A 204 -4.85 8.11 -19.62
CA LYS A 204 -4.24 6.85 -19.14
C LYS A 204 -5.12 6.14 -18.10
N ALA A 205 -5.82 6.89 -17.26
CA ALA A 205 -6.72 6.34 -16.27
C ALA A 205 -8.07 5.87 -16.85
N LYS A 206 -8.28 5.93 -18.18
CA LYS A 206 -9.52 5.59 -18.88
C LYS A 206 -10.76 6.29 -18.29
N LYS A 207 -10.60 7.48 -17.72
CA LYS A 207 -11.68 8.24 -17.05
C LYS A 207 -12.58 9.03 -18.02
N GLY A 208 -12.47 8.81 -19.32
CA GLY A 208 -13.21 9.53 -20.35
C GLY A 208 -12.29 10.12 -21.43
N LYS A 209 -12.83 10.32 -22.64
CA LYS A 209 -12.14 11.06 -23.71
C LYS A 209 -12.24 12.56 -23.42
N LEU A 210 -11.19 13.31 -23.72
CA LEU A 210 -11.24 14.77 -23.78
C LEU A 210 -12.31 15.15 -24.81
N LEU A 211 -13.34 15.91 -24.40
CA LEU A 211 -14.14 16.70 -25.33
C LEU A 211 -13.18 17.75 -25.91
N ARG A 212 -12.50 17.43 -27.01
CA ARG A 212 -11.91 18.48 -27.85
C ARG A 212 -13.10 19.15 -28.50
N ASP A 213 -13.44 20.33 -28.01
CA ASP A 213 -13.50 21.55 -28.78
C ASP A 213 -13.93 22.71 -27.88
N VAL A 214 -13.51 23.92 -28.26
CA VAL A 214 -13.84 25.23 -27.69
C VAL A 214 -12.97 25.71 -26.51
N ALA A 215 -12.22 26.78 -26.79
CA ALA A 215 -11.55 27.61 -25.80
C ALA A 215 -12.51 28.01 -24.68
N GLY A 216 -12.12 27.80 -23.42
CA GLY A 216 -12.82 28.37 -22.26
C GLY A 216 -13.92 27.54 -21.57
N GLY A 217 -14.16 26.27 -21.93
CA GLY A 217 -15.20 25.45 -21.27
C GLY A 217 -14.76 24.74 -19.97
N THR A 218 -15.59 24.82 -18.93
CA THR A 218 -15.43 24.29 -17.56
C THR A 218 -15.71 22.78 -17.39
N GLY A 219 -16.07 22.05 -18.45
CA GLY A 219 -16.32 20.59 -18.40
C GLY A 219 -15.58 19.87 -19.52
N ARG A 220 -14.54 19.07 -19.18
CA ARG A 220 -13.64 18.48 -20.21
C ARG A 220 -13.47 16.96 -20.17
N TYR A 221 -14.05 16.29 -19.17
CA TYR A 221 -14.10 14.83 -19.14
C TYR A 221 -15.57 14.41 -19.00
N LEU A 222 -16.11 13.72 -20.01
CA LEU A 222 -17.24 12.84 -19.74
C LEU A 222 -16.69 11.70 -18.90
N SER A 223 -16.90 11.74 -17.58
CA SER A 223 -16.71 10.53 -16.78
C SER A 223 -17.58 9.43 -17.38
N PRO A 224 -17.12 8.17 -17.41
CA PRO A 224 -18.02 7.08 -17.74
C PRO A 224 -19.26 7.22 -16.84
N PRO A 225 -20.48 7.08 -17.41
CA PRO A 225 -21.71 7.31 -16.68
C PRO A 225 -21.69 6.49 -15.39
N SER A 226 -21.84 7.18 -14.27
CA SER A 226 -21.78 6.61 -12.94
C SER A 226 -23.16 6.71 -12.27
N ILE A 227 -23.32 6.10 -11.10
CA ILE A 227 -24.53 6.21 -10.28
C ILE A 227 -24.89 7.68 -9.95
N LYS A 228 -23.90 8.59 -9.99
CA LYS A 228 -24.11 10.03 -9.79
C LYS A 228 -24.82 10.70 -10.97
N ASP A 229 -24.67 10.15 -12.17
CA ASP A 229 -25.32 10.61 -13.39
C ASP A 229 -26.72 10.01 -13.53
N PHE A 230 -27.12 9.10 -12.62
CA PHE A 230 -28.47 8.59 -12.58
C PHE A 230 -29.45 9.74 -12.29
N PRO A 231 -30.40 10.01 -13.20
CA PRO A 231 -31.30 11.14 -13.04
C PRO A 231 -32.14 10.94 -11.78
N LYS A 232 -32.05 11.90 -10.85
CA LYS A 232 -32.80 11.87 -9.59
C LYS A 232 -34.31 11.81 -9.79
N SER A 233 -34.79 12.27 -10.95
CA SER A 233 -36.20 12.17 -11.34
C SER A 233 -36.68 10.73 -11.54
N TRP A 234 -35.78 9.79 -11.84
CA TRP A 234 -36.09 8.36 -11.96
C TRP A 234 -36.06 7.62 -10.64
N LEU A 235 -35.55 8.24 -9.56
CA LEU A 235 -35.64 7.66 -8.24
C LEU A 235 -37.11 7.67 -7.79
N PRO A 236 -37.60 6.59 -7.16
CA PRO A 236 -38.94 6.59 -6.60
C PRO A 236 -39.03 7.74 -5.59
N LYS A 237 -40.03 8.61 -5.77
CA LYS A 237 -40.31 9.64 -4.79
C LYS A 237 -40.66 8.92 -3.49
N PRO A 238 -40.01 9.22 -2.35
CA PRO A 238 -40.38 8.57 -1.10
C PRO A 238 -41.87 8.81 -0.90
N SER A 239 -42.65 7.73 -0.77
CA SER A 239 -44.03 7.87 -0.35
C SER A 239 -43.97 8.63 0.97
N ARG A 240 -44.69 9.74 1.04
CA ARG A 240 -44.82 10.48 2.29
C ARG A 240 -45.59 9.54 3.22
N LEU A 241 -44.88 8.67 3.93
CA LEU A 241 -45.47 7.80 4.94
C LEU A 241 -46.13 8.76 5.93
N THR A 242 -47.45 8.91 5.82
CA THR A 242 -48.25 9.50 6.86
C THR A 242 -48.02 8.62 8.09
N PRO A 243 -47.71 9.18 9.26
CA PRO A 243 -47.58 8.39 10.48
C PRO A 243 -48.99 7.97 10.91
N LYS A 244 -49.55 6.96 10.23
CA LYS A 244 -50.78 6.29 10.63
C LYS A 244 -50.61 4.81 10.37
N THR A 245 -50.84 4.06 11.46
CA THR A 245 -50.87 2.59 11.54
C THR A 245 -49.56 1.91 11.95
N LEU A 246 -48.94 2.36 13.04
CA LEU A 246 -48.20 1.47 13.95
C LEU A 246 -48.80 1.57 15.36
N LEU A 247 -50.09 1.26 15.47
CA LEU A 247 -50.77 1.00 16.73
C LEU A 247 -51.77 -0.15 16.52
N ASN A 248 -51.28 -1.30 16.07
CA ASN A 248 -51.94 -2.55 16.42
C ASN A 248 -51.15 -3.10 17.61
N PRO A 249 -51.71 -3.11 18.83
CA PRO A 249 -51.03 -3.69 19.97
C PRO A 249 -50.79 -5.18 19.70
N ILE A 250 -49.55 -5.61 19.93
CA ILE A 250 -49.14 -7.02 19.87
C ILE A 250 -50.00 -7.79 20.89
N PRO A 251 -50.73 -8.84 20.49
CA PRO A 251 -51.46 -9.66 21.46
C PRO A 251 -50.47 -10.33 22.41
N ALA A 252 -50.72 -10.23 23.70
CA ALA A 252 -49.87 -10.78 24.75
C ALA A 252 -49.69 -12.30 24.59
N PRO A 253 -48.49 -12.85 24.87
CA PRO A 253 -48.28 -14.29 24.79
C PRO A 253 -49.13 -15.02 25.83
N PRO A 254 -49.67 -16.22 25.51
CA PRO A 254 -50.48 -17.00 26.44
C PRO A 254 -49.62 -17.42 27.64
N GLN A 255 -50.16 -17.22 28.84
CA GLN A 255 -49.49 -17.64 30.07
C GLN A 255 -49.43 -19.16 30.17
N PRO A 256 -48.36 -19.72 30.75
CA PRO A 256 -48.24 -21.16 30.93
C PRO A 256 -49.30 -21.66 31.90
N VAL A 257 -50.01 -22.71 31.49
CA VAL A 257 -50.95 -23.46 32.32
C VAL A 257 -50.15 -24.16 33.43
N GLN A 258 -50.62 -24.01 34.67
CA GLN A 258 -50.06 -24.65 35.86
C GLN A 258 -50.23 -26.18 35.83
#